data_AF-A0AAP3M3U3-F1
#
_entry.id   AF-A0AAP3M3U3-F1
#
_cell.length_a   1.000
_cell.length_b   1.000
_cell.length_c   1.000
_cell.angle_alpha   90.00
_cell.angle_beta   90.00
_cell.angle_gamma   90.00
#
_symmetry.space_group_name_H-M   'P 1'
#
loop_
_entity.id
_entity.type
_entity.pdbx_description
1 polymer ?
#
loop_
_entity_poly.entity_id
_entity_poly.type
_entity_poly.pdbx_seq_one_letter_code
_entity_poly.pdbx_strand_id
1 'polypeptide(L)'
;MSEFNKLVNDMAIDLQDKIVKEALQKSKTYASAVRYCDKYKPELPDSYNASTGEIVETLQRNICEDAKRQIRDLAMKQVIVK
;
A
#
# COMPACT_ATOMS: atom_id res chain seq x y z
N MET A 1 11.68 -3.75 20.26
CA MET A 1 12.04 -3.60 18.83
C MET A 1 13.30 -2.74 18.75
N SER A 2 14.24 -3.04 17.86
CA SER A 2 15.39 -2.17 17.61
C SER A 2 14.93 -0.83 17.02
N GLU A 3 15.70 0.24 17.20
CA GLU A 3 15.43 1.56 16.60
C GLU A 3 15.32 1.48 15.08
N PHE A 4 16.12 0.61 14.46
CA PHE A 4 16.04 0.30 13.04
C PHE A 4 14.67 -0.25 12.61
N ASN A 5 14.12 -1.23 13.35
CA ASN A 5 12.81 -1.79 13.02
C ASN A 5 11.70 -0.74 13.16
N LYS A 6 11.84 0.19 14.11
CA LYS A 6 10.89 1.29 14.26
C LYS A 6 10.95 2.23 13.06
N LEU A 7 12.15 2.64 12.63
CA LEU A 7 12.34 3.50 11.46
C LEU A 7 11.74 2.88 10.19
N VAL A 8 12.01 1.60 9.94
CA VAL A 8 11.47 0.87 8.77
C VAL A 8 9.94 0.83 8.80
N ASN A 9 9.35 0.57 9.97
CA ASN A 9 7.89 0.58 10.13
C ASN A 9 7.29 1.97 9.91
N ASP A 10 7.89 3.03 10.47
CA ASP A 10 7.41 4.40 10.30
C ASP A 10 7.45 4.80 8.81
N MET A 11 8.54 4.47 8.10
CA MET A 11 8.63 4.69 6.65
C MET A 11 7.59 3.91 5.84
N ALA A 12 7.28 2.67 6.26
CA ALA A 12 6.24 1.87 5.60
C ALA A 12 4.85 2.47 5.79
N ILE A 13 4.54 2.97 6.99
CA ILE A 13 3.29 3.67 7.30
C ILE A 13 3.17 4.96 6.49
N ASP A 14 4.23 5.78 6.44
CA ASP A 14 4.24 7.03 5.67
C ASP A 14 3.99 6.77 4.18
N LEU A 15 4.62 5.71 3.62
CA LEU A 15 4.40 5.31 2.24
C LEU A 15 2.97 4.85 2.00
N GLN A 16 2.41 4.03 2.91
CA GLN A 16 1.03 3.57 2.84
C GLN A 16 0.06 4.76 2.81
N ASP A 17 0.20 5.69 3.75
CA ASP A 17 -0.68 6.85 3.87
C ASP A 17 -0.58 7.76 2.63
N LYS A 18 0.62 7.94 2.07
CA LYS A 18 0.81 8.66 0.81
C LYS A 18 0.07 8.00 -0.35
N ILE A 19 0.19 6.68 -0.49
CA ILE A 19 -0.52 5.92 -1.55
C ILE A 19 -2.03 6.07 -1.40
N VAL A 20 -2.56 5.92 -0.18
CA VAL A 20 -4.00 6.05 0.10
C VAL A 20 -4.49 7.46 -0.23
N LYS A 21 -3.77 8.49 0.22
CA LYS A 21 -4.11 9.89 -0.04
C LYS A 21 -4.16 10.19 -1.53
N GLU A 22 -3.13 9.81 -2.29
CA GLU A 22 -3.09 10.03 -3.74
C GLU A 22 -4.19 9.24 -4.46
N ALA A 23 -4.43 7.98 -4.05
CA ALA A 23 -5.48 7.15 -4.61
C ALA A 23 -6.87 7.76 -4.42
N LEU A 24 -7.18 8.26 -3.22
CA LEU A 24 -8.46 8.91 -2.93
C LEU A 24 -8.62 10.25 -3.65
N GLN A 25 -7.54 11.04 -3.78
CA GLN A 25 -7.58 12.32 -4.49
C GLN A 25 -7.76 12.17 -6.01
N LYS A 26 -7.18 11.13 -6.61
CA LYS A 26 -7.18 10.91 -8.06
C LYS A 26 -8.34 10.04 -8.55
N SER A 27 -9.14 9.50 -7.65
CA SER A 27 -10.19 8.53 -7.97
C SER A 27 -11.58 9.06 -7.59
N LYS A 28 -12.57 8.81 -8.44
CA LYS A 28 -13.96 9.22 -8.19
C LYS A 28 -14.73 8.26 -7.29
N THR A 29 -14.24 7.02 -7.16
CA THR A 29 -14.86 5.96 -6.36
C THR A 29 -13.81 5.19 -5.57
N TYR A 30 -14.19 4.56 -4.47
CA TYR A 30 -13.33 3.65 -3.72
C TYR A 30 -12.82 2.49 -4.58
N ALA A 31 -13.64 1.93 -5.48
CA ALA A 31 -13.21 0.88 -6.40
C ALA A 31 -12.11 1.37 -7.36
N SER A 32 -12.21 2.59 -7.89
CA SER A 32 -11.13 3.18 -8.68
C SER A 32 -9.88 3.51 -7.83
N ALA A 33 -10.04 3.89 -6.57
CA ALA A 33 -8.93 4.16 -5.67
C ALA A 33 -8.14 2.87 -5.36
N VAL A 34 -8.81 1.75 -5.12
CA VAL A 34 -8.17 0.43 -4.96
C VAL A 34 -7.34 0.07 -6.19
N ARG A 35 -7.87 0.29 -7.40
CA ARG A 35 -7.12 0.06 -8.66
C ARG A 35 -5.96 1.05 -8.84
N TYR A 36 -6.08 2.27 -8.32
CA TYR A 36 -5.01 3.26 -8.41
C TYR A 36 -3.76 2.81 -7.64
N CYS A 37 -3.93 2.09 -6.52
CA CYS A 37 -2.80 1.55 -5.74
C CYS A 37 -1.91 0.58 -6.54
N ASP A 38 -2.44 -0.09 -7.56
CA ASP A 38 -1.65 -0.99 -8.42
C ASP A 38 -0.53 -0.26 -9.19
N LYS A 39 -0.61 1.07 -9.35
CA LYS A 39 0.45 1.86 -9.98
C LYS A 39 1.75 1.91 -9.19
N TYR A 40 1.69 1.67 -7.88
CA TYR A 40 2.86 1.68 -6.99
C TYR A 40 3.40 0.29 -6.76
N LYS A 41 2.75 -0.75 -7.30
CA LYS A 41 3.11 -2.15 -7.11
C LYS A 41 4.26 -2.51 -8.07
N PRO A 42 5.45 -2.85 -7.56
CA PRO A 42 6.55 -3.35 -8.39
C PRO A 42 6.11 -4.57 -9.20
N GLU A 43 6.73 -4.79 -10.36
CA GLU A 43 6.54 -6.01 -11.15
C GLU A 43 7.05 -7.25 -10.36
N LEU A 44 6.57 -8.45 -10.73
CA LEU A 44 7.12 -9.67 -10.15
C LEU A 44 8.45 -9.97 -10.85
N PRO A 45 9.52 -10.32 -10.12
CA PRO A 45 10.72 -10.84 -10.77
C PRO A 45 10.41 -12.20 -11.42
N ASP A 46 11.01 -12.47 -12.57
CA ASP A 46 10.88 -13.76 -13.29
C ASP A 46 11.39 -14.95 -12.47
N SER A 47 12.33 -14.69 -11.55
CA SER A 47 12.87 -15.67 -10.60
C SER A 47 13.19 -14.96 -9.28
N TYR A 48 12.80 -15.54 -8.14
CA TYR A 48 13.08 -14.98 -6.81
C TYR A 48 14.42 -15.48 -6.26
N ASN A 49 15.39 -14.58 -6.11
CA ASN A 49 16.73 -14.89 -5.59
C ASN A 49 16.98 -14.33 -4.18
N ALA A 50 15.96 -13.78 -3.52
CA ALA A 50 16.03 -13.17 -2.18
C ALA A 50 17.12 -12.09 -2.05
N SER A 51 17.46 -11.41 -3.15
CA SER A 51 18.34 -10.25 -3.12
C SER A 51 17.69 -9.10 -2.32
N THR A 52 18.51 -8.18 -1.83
CA THR A 52 18.01 -6.98 -1.11
C THR A 52 16.98 -6.22 -1.92
N GLY A 53 17.15 -6.12 -3.24
CA GLY A 53 16.18 -5.48 -4.13
C GLY A 53 14.83 -6.19 -4.12
N GLU A 54 14.82 -7.51 -4.28
CA GLU A 54 13.59 -8.30 -4.29
C GLU A 54 12.87 -8.30 -2.93
N ILE A 55 13.63 -8.21 -1.83
CA ILE A 55 13.06 -8.05 -0.48
C ILE A 55 12.34 -6.69 -0.36
N VAL A 56 12.97 -5.61 -0.83
CA VAL A 56 12.37 -4.26 -0.83
C VAL A 56 11.14 -4.20 -1.72
N GLU A 57 11.20 -4.79 -2.91
CA GLU A 57 10.05 -4.87 -3.82
C GLU A 57 8.89 -5.66 -3.20
N THR A 58 9.20 -6.77 -2.52
CA THR A 58 8.19 -7.57 -1.80
C THR A 58 7.54 -6.75 -0.68
N LEU A 59 8.33 -6.00 0.09
CA LEU A 59 7.82 -5.10 1.12
C LEU A 59 6.90 -4.03 0.52
N GLN A 60 7.32 -3.39 -0.57
CA GLN A 60 6.51 -2.38 -1.25
C GLN A 60 5.20 -2.96 -1.81
N ARG A 61 5.22 -4.20 -2.33
CA ARG A 61 3.99 -4.90 -2.76
C ARG A 61 3.03 -5.09 -1.60
N ASN A 62 3.53 -5.49 -0.41
CA ASN A 62 2.70 -5.65 0.78
C ASN A 62 2.08 -4.33 1.23
N ILE A 63 2.87 -3.24 1.25
CA ILE A 63 2.38 -1.89 1.57
C ILE A 63 1.25 -1.47 0.62
N CYS A 64 1.36 -1.78 -0.67
CA CYS A 64 0.29 -1.51 -1.64
C CYS A 64 -0.99 -2.30 -1.35
N GLU A 65 -0.88 -3.57 -0.92
CA GLU A 65 -2.05 -4.37 -0.56
C GLU A 65 -2.71 -3.89 0.75
N ASP A 66 -1.92 -3.43 1.71
CA ASP A 66 -2.44 -2.83 2.96
C ASP A 66 -3.15 -1.49 2.68
N ALA A 67 -2.59 -0.65 1.80
CA ALA A 67 -3.26 0.57 1.34
C ALA A 67 -4.63 0.27 0.71
N LYS A 68 -4.72 -0.78 -0.13
CA LYS A 68 -6.01 -1.21 -0.70
C LYS A 68 -6.98 -1.67 0.37
N ARG A 69 -6.52 -2.40 1.39
CA ARG A 69 -7.36 -2.84 2.51
C ARG A 69 -7.93 -1.64 3.26
N GLN A 70 -7.11 -0.65 3.60
CA GLN A 70 -7.56 0.58 4.25
C GLN A 70 -8.62 1.33 3.44
N ILE A 71 -8.44 1.44 2.12
CA ILE A 71 -9.44 2.07 1.23
C ILE A 71 -10.77 1.29 1.25
N ARG A 72 -10.74 -0.05 1.25
CA ARG A 72 -11.94 -0.88 1.36
C ARG A 72 -12.65 -0.70 2.70
N ASP A 73 -11.89 -0.64 3.80
CA ASP A 73 -12.44 -0.43 5.14
C ASP A 73 -13.12 0.95 5.24
N LEU A 74 -12.52 2.00 4.65
CA LEU A 74 -13.13 3.32 4.55
C LEU A 74 -14.44 3.29 3.75
N ALA A 75 -14.48 2.55 2.65
CA ALA A 75 -15.69 2.38 1.84
C ALA A 75 -16.81 1.70 2.64
N MET A 76 -16.49 0.63 3.37
CA MET A 76 -17.46 -0.08 4.22
C MET A 76 -18.01 0.82 5.33
N LYS A 77 -17.14 1.60 6.00
CA LYS A 77 -17.57 2.55 7.03
C LYS A 77 -18.52 3.62 6.48
N GLN A 78 -18.29 4.14 5.27
CA GLN A 78 -19.21 5.10 4.65
C GLN A 78 -20.57 4.51 4.29
N VAL A 79 -20.64 3.23 3.93
CA VAL A 79 -21.92 2.56 3.63
C VAL A 79 -22.77 2.39 4.90
N ILE A 80 -22.14 2.16 6.05
CA ILE A 80 -22.83 1.97 7.33
C ILE A 80 -23.38 3.28 7.91
N VAL A 81 -22.77 4.43 7.57
CA VAL A 81 -23.14 5.76 8.10
C VAL A 81 -24.21 6.45 7.21
N LYS A 82 -24.75 5.76 6.20
CA LYS A 82 -25.86 6.22 5.36
C LYS A 82 -27.18 5.61 5.80
#